data_AF-A0A350PHM7-F1
#
_entry.id   AF-A0A350PHM7-F1
#
_cell.length_a   1.000
_cell.length_b   1.000
_cell.length_c   1.000
_cell.angle_alpha   90.00
_cell.angle_beta   90.00
_cell.angle_gamma   90.00
#
_symmetry.space_group_name_H-M   'P 1'
#
loop_
_entity.id
_entity.type
_entity.pdbx_description
1 polymer ?
#
loop_
_entity_poly.entity_id
_entity_poly.type
_entity_poly.pdbx_seq_one_letter_code
_entity_poly.pdbx_strand_id
1 'polypeptide(L)'
;MKLENAIKRIQKRASIVGREVEIDQGDGKVHVRFEDAVSELSFWVNSDGHISSPHIRLYNDHSDIMVDYFAGYHLDNLKQALDSLAPLPPKYEVGSLVQFKNSKRNQRWKLAGKVALVIQAESGGNYKVQYPGSEDSYNPFYS
;
A
#
# COMPACT_ATOMS: atom_id res chain seq x y z
N MET A 1 -11.87 3.15 11.18
CA MET A 1 -12.40 3.94 10.02
C MET A 1 -13.81 3.44 9.70
N LYS A 2 -14.77 4.27 9.25
CA LYS A 2 -16.13 3.78 8.90
C LYS A 2 -16.12 2.97 7.60
N LEU A 3 -17.03 1.98 7.48
CA LEU A 3 -17.15 1.09 6.31
C LEU A 3 -17.31 1.86 4.99
N GLU A 4 -18.20 2.84 4.93
CA GLU A 4 -18.41 3.65 3.71
C GLU A 4 -17.13 4.33 3.22
N ASN A 5 -16.34 4.86 4.15
CA ASN A 5 -15.06 5.50 3.83
C ASN A 5 -14.01 4.46 3.39
N ALA A 6 -14.08 3.24 3.90
CA ALA A 6 -13.23 2.14 3.44
C ALA A 6 -13.53 1.79 1.98
N ILE A 7 -14.80 1.54 1.67
CA ILE A 7 -15.27 1.17 0.33
C ILE A 7 -14.90 2.26 -0.68
N LYS A 8 -15.19 3.53 -0.38
CA LYS A 8 -14.80 4.67 -1.24
C LYS A 8 -13.30 4.71 -1.51
N ARG A 9 -12.46 4.39 -0.52
CA ARG A 9 -10.99 4.36 -0.70
C ARG A 9 -10.53 3.19 -1.54
N ILE A 10 -11.15 2.02 -1.38
CA ILE A 10 -10.87 0.82 -2.18
C ILE A 10 -11.24 1.06 -3.64
N GLN A 11 -12.45 1.53 -3.91
CA GLN A 11 -12.92 1.84 -5.27
C GLN A 11 -12.07 2.92 -5.94
N LYS A 12 -11.71 3.98 -5.20
CA LYS A 12 -10.80 5.01 -5.71
C LYS A 12 -9.44 4.42 -6.05
N ARG A 13 -8.92 3.48 -5.24
CA ARG A 13 -7.65 2.82 -5.54
C ARG A 13 -7.74 1.96 -6.79
N ALA A 14 -8.81 1.17 -6.92
CA ALA A 14 -9.10 0.35 -8.10
C ALA A 14 -9.10 1.19 -9.38
N SER A 15 -9.81 2.32 -9.38
CA SER A 15 -9.86 3.26 -10.51
C SER A 15 -8.49 3.88 -10.85
N ILE A 16 -7.65 4.19 -9.87
CA ILE A 16 -6.31 4.75 -10.13
C ILE A 16 -5.37 3.71 -10.74
N VAL A 17 -5.45 2.46 -10.28
CA VAL A 17 -4.60 1.36 -10.76
C VAL A 17 -5.15 0.78 -12.08
N GLY A 18 -6.40 1.09 -12.43
CA GLY A 18 -7.05 0.58 -13.64
C GLY A 18 -7.42 -0.89 -13.52
N ARG A 19 -7.82 -1.34 -12.33
CA ARG A 19 -8.26 -2.73 -12.06
C ARG A 19 -9.70 -2.75 -11.61
N GLU A 20 -10.44 -3.78 -11.99
CA GLU A 20 -11.75 -4.05 -11.39
C GLU A 20 -11.60 -4.52 -9.94
N VAL A 21 -12.63 -4.27 -9.13
CA VAL A 21 -12.66 -4.69 -7.72
C VAL A 21 -14.01 -5.30 -7.39
N GLU A 22 -13.97 -6.53 -6.89
CA GLU A 22 -15.11 -7.23 -6.33
C GLU A 22 -15.13 -7.03 -4.82
N ILE A 23 -16.27 -6.58 -4.29
CA ILE A 23 -16.46 -6.36 -2.86
C ILE A 23 -17.65 -7.20 -2.44
N ASP A 24 -17.39 -8.28 -1.71
CA ASP A 24 -18.41 -9.13 -1.12
C ASP A 24 -18.60 -8.75 0.36
N GLN A 25 -19.83 -8.39 0.71
CA GLN A 25 -20.21 -7.97 2.05
C GLN A 25 -20.99 -9.10 2.72
N GLY A 26 -20.26 -9.97 3.42
CA GLY A 26 -20.85 -11.01 4.25
C GLY A 26 -21.35 -10.49 5.60
N ASP A 27 -21.82 -11.42 6.44
CA ASP A 27 -22.29 -11.10 7.79
C ASP A 27 -21.11 -10.73 8.71
N GLY A 28 -20.91 -9.43 8.92
CA GLY A 28 -19.86 -8.89 9.78
C GLY A 28 -18.44 -8.89 9.19
N LYS A 29 -18.21 -9.48 8.01
CA LYS A 29 -16.90 -9.50 7.35
C LYS A 29 -17.01 -9.15 5.87
N VAL A 30 -16.10 -8.31 5.41
CA VAL A 30 -16.04 -7.89 4.00
C VAL A 30 -14.82 -8.49 3.35
N HIS A 31 -15.01 -9.07 2.16
CA HIS A 31 -13.95 -9.58 1.30
C HIS A 31 -13.82 -8.67 0.09
N VAL A 32 -12.56 -8.40 -0.29
CA VAL A 32 -12.20 -7.49 -1.37
C VAL A 32 -11.19 -8.19 -2.24
N ARG A 33 -11.51 -8.31 -3.53
CA ARG A 33 -10.66 -8.91 -4.54
C ARG A 33 -10.40 -7.90 -5.64
N PHE A 34 -9.13 -7.66 -5.93
CA PHE A 34 -8.73 -6.91 -7.12
C PHE A 34 -8.55 -7.87 -8.28
N GLU A 35 -8.88 -7.41 -9.47
CA GLU A 35 -8.54 -8.09 -10.72
C GLU A 35 -7.03 -8.40 -10.79
N ASP A 36 -6.69 -9.59 -11.28
CA ASP A 36 -5.34 -10.16 -11.35
C ASP A 36 -4.58 -10.31 -10.02
N ALA A 37 -5.20 -10.02 -8.87
CA ALA A 37 -4.57 -10.25 -7.57
C ALA A 37 -4.71 -11.72 -7.14
N VAL A 38 -3.57 -12.33 -6.80
CA VAL A 38 -3.53 -13.69 -6.23
C VAL A 38 -4.07 -13.73 -4.80
N SER A 39 -3.95 -12.60 -4.10
CA SER A 39 -4.34 -12.44 -2.71
C SER A 39 -5.61 -11.60 -2.57
N GLU A 40 -6.44 -11.94 -1.59
CA GLU A 40 -7.63 -11.19 -1.20
C GLU A 40 -7.40 -10.42 0.10
N LEU A 41 -8.10 -9.28 0.22
CA LEU A 41 -8.19 -8.53 1.46
C LEU A 41 -9.50 -8.85 2.15
N SER A 42 -9.45 -9.06 3.46
CA SER A 42 -10.65 -9.08 4.29
C SER A 42 -10.51 -8.19 5.52
N PHE A 43 -11.63 -7.71 6.05
CA PHE A 43 -11.69 -6.98 7.30
C PHE A 43 -13.04 -7.17 7.97
N TRP A 44 -13.07 -7.05 9.30
CA TRP A 44 -14.28 -7.16 10.10
C TRP A 44 -14.99 -5.81 10.19
N VAL A 45 -16.32 -5.85 10.28
CA VAL A 45 -17.19 -4.69 10.53
C VAL A 45 -17.76 -4.83 11.94
N ASN A 46 -17.34 -3.94 12.82
CA ASN A 46 -17.84 -3.89 14.19
C ASN A 46 -19.28 -3.36 14.22
N SER A 47 -20.00 -3.59 15.33
CA SER A 47 -21.35 -3.07 15.58
C SER A 47 -21.49 -1.55 15.32
N ASP A 48 -20.42 -0.81 15.58
CA ASP A 48 -20.38 0.65 15.43
C ASP A 48 -20.16 1.10 13.97
N GLY A 49 -20.16 0.16 13.01
CA GLY A 49 -19.91 0.40 11.59
C GLY A 49 -18.44 0.71 11.25
N HIS A 50 -17.54 0.47 12.20
CA HIS A 50 -16.10 0.64 12.03
C HIS A 50 -15.45 -0.63 11.51
N ILE A 51 -14.52 -0.46 10.57
CA ILE A 51 -13.69 -1.57 10.11
C ILE A 51 -12.54 -1.83 11.08
N SER A 52 -12.21 -3.10 11.26
CA SER A 52 -11.12 -3.59 12.10
C SER A 52 -10.37 -4.75 11.43
N SER A 53 -9.14 -4.99 11.90
CA SER A 53 -8.30 -6.12 11.52
C SER A 53 -8.22 -6.42 10.01
N PRO A 54 -7.71 -5.49 9.18
CA PRO A 54 -7.34 -5.79 7.80
C PRO A 54 -6.43 -7.02 7.73
N HIS A 55 -6.74 -7.93 6.81
CA HIS A 55 -6.09 -9.21 6.68
C HIS A 55 -5.90 -9.54 5.20
N ILE A 56 -4.69 -9.91 4.80
CA ILE A 56 -4.39 -10.36 3.45
C ILE A 56 -4.09 -11.86 3.49
N ARG A 57 -4.71 -12.62 2.60
CA ARG A 57 -4.40 -14.04 2.36
C ARG A 57 -4.43 -14.36 0.88
N LEU A 58 -3.77 -15.45 0.48
CA LEU A 58 -3.95 -16.02 -0.85
C LEU A 58 -5.39 -16.54 -1.00
N TYR A 59 -5.96 -16.40 -2.19
CA TYR A 59 -7.36 -16.78 -2.45
C TYR A 59 -7.66 -18.26 -2.17
N ASN A 60 -6.69 -19.13 -2.45
CA ASN A 60 -6.80 -20.58 -2.31
C ASN A 60 -6.25 -21.10 -0.97
N ASP A 61 -5.97 -20.21 -0.01
CA ASP A 61 -5.34 -20.55 1.25
C ASP A 61 -6.35 -20.55 2.40
N HIS A 62 -6.25 -21.58 3.24
CA HIS A 62 -7.22 -21.90 4.27
C HIS A 62 -6.53 -22.04 5.61
N SER A 63 -7.03 -21.32 6.61
CA SER A 63 -6.61 -21.52 7.99
C SER A 63 -7.13 -22.86 8.49
N ASP A 64 -6.26 -23.63 9.15
CA ASP A 64 -6.62 -24.89 9.80
C ASP A 64 -6.41 -24.75 11.31
N ILE A 65 -7.53 -24.79 12.03
CA ILE A 65 -7.59 -24.63 13.48
C ILE A 65 -6.96 -25.82 14.24
N MET A 66 -6.86 -27.00 13.59
CA MET A 66 -6.33 -28.20 14.23
C MET A 66 -4.81 -28.21 14.31
N VAL A 67 -4.15 -27.38 13.49
CA VAL A 67 -2.68 -27.28 13.41
C VAL A 67 -2.15 -25.88 13.72
N ASP A 68 -2.99 -25.01 14.30
CA ASP A 68 -2.66 -23.61 14.60
C ASP A 68 -2.13 -22.83 13.37
N TYR A 69 -2.61 -23.20 12.18
CA TYR A 69 -2.22 -22.57 10.93
C TYR A 69 -3.22 -21.48 10.58
N PHE A 70 -2.74 -20.23 10.56
CA PHE A 70 -3.50 -19.08 10.08
C PHE A 70 -2.91 -18.59 8.77
N ALA A 71 -3.65 -18.81 7.68
CA ALA A 71 -3.28 -18.39 6.34
C ALA A 71 -3.25 -16.85 6.24
N GLY A 72 -2.15 -16.30 5.76
CA GLY A 72 -2.00 -14.86 5.52
C GLY A 72 -1.41 -14.08 6.70
N TYR A 73 -1.68 -12.78 6.73
CA TYR A 73 -1.19 -11.88 7.79
C TYR A 73 -2.11 -10.67 7.98
N HIS A 74 -2.10 -10.14 9.19
CA HIS A 74 -2.85 -8.93 9.54
C HIS A 74 -2.02 -7.66 9.31
N LEU A 75 -2.71 -6.58 8.96
CA LEU A 75 -2.12 -5.25 8.81
C LEU A 75 -2.81 -4.25 9.74
N ASP A 76 -2.07 -3.23 10.17
CA ASP A 76 -2.57 -2.23 11.13
C ASP A 76 -3.66 -1.34 10.54
N ASN A 77 -3.62 -1.13 9.21
CA ASN A 77 -4.54 -0.22 8.55
C ASN A 77 -4.80 -0.58 7.08
N LEU A 78 -5.93 -0.09 6.56
CA LEU A 78 -6.34 -0.32 5.18
C LEU A 78 -5.32 0.23 4.16
N LYS A 79 -4.58 1.29 4.49
CA LYS A 79 -3.60 1.86 3.55
C LYS A 79 -2.48 0.85 3.27
N GLN A 80 -1.92 0.23 4.31
CA GLN A 80 -0.92 -0.82 4.16
C GLN A 80 -1.47 -1.97 3.30
N ALA A 81 -2.73 -2.38 3.53
CA ALA A 81 -3.34 -3.45 2.76
C ALA A 81 -3.47 -3.10 1.26
N LEU A 82 -3.93 -1.88 0.97
CA LEU A 82 -4.07 -1.38 -0.40
C LEU A 82 -2.72 -1.21 -1.11
N ASP A 83 -1.68 -0.75 -0.39
CA ASP A 83 -0.34 -0.59 -0.98
C ASP A 83 0.29 -1.95 -1.29
N SER A 84 -0.10 -3.02 -0.59
CA SER A 84 0.34 -4.39 -0.87
C SER A 84 -0.38 -5.04 -2.07
N LEU A 85 -1.70 -4.86 -2.19
CA LEU A 85 -2.51 -5.52 -3.24
C LEU A 85 -2.57 -4.72 -4.55
N ALA A 86 -2.68 -3.40 -4.42
CA ALA A 86 -2.87 -2.46 -5.52
C ALA A 86 -1.91 -1.27 -5.34
N PRO A 87 -0.59 -1.51 -5.52
CA PRO A 87 0.41 -0.47 -5.36
C PRO A 87 0.14 0.67 -6.35
N LEU A 88 0.23 1.91 -5.87
CA LEU A 88 0.01 3.06 -6.74
C LEU A 88 1.10 3.15 -7.82
N PRO A 89 0.75 3.59 -9.03
CA PRO A 89 1.76 3.92 -10.02
C PRO A 89 2.67 5.05 -9.50
N PRO A 90 3.93 5.10 -9.94
CA PRO A 90 4.82 6.19 -9.60
C PRO A 90 4.24 7.51 -10.09
N LYS A 91 4.24 8.51 -9.21
CA LYS A 91 3.80 9.88 -9.48
C LYS A 91 4.78 10.64 -10.38
N TYR A 92 6.08 10.34 -10.27
CA TYR A 92 7.14 11.00 -11.03
C TYR A 92 7.82 10.00 -11.95
N GLU A 93 8.00 10.37 -13.21
CA GLU A 93 8.69 9.54 -14.20
C GLU A 93 10.21 9.60 -14.00
N VAL A 94 10.91 8.56 -14.46
CA VAL A 94 12.37 8.55 -14.52
C VAL A 94 12.85 9.69 -15.41
N GLY A 95 13.89 10.41 -14.98
CA GLY A 95 14.37 11.63 -15.62
C GLY A 95 13.73 12.93 -15.10
N SER A 96 12.69 12.84 -14.26
CA SER A 96 12.10 14.03 -13.63
C SER A 96 13.04 14.64 -12.60
N LEU A 97 13.17 15.97 -12.61
CA LEU A 97 13.79 16.73 -11.52
C LEU A 97 12.75 16.98 -10.43
N VAL A 98 13.03 16.47 -9.22
CA VAL A 98 12.16 16.59 -8.06
C VAL A 98 12.88 17.28 -6.91
N GLN A 99 12.14 18.05 -6.11
CA GLN A 99 12.68 18.71 -4.94
C GLN A 99 12.18 18.05 -3.65
N PHE A 100 13.10 17.75 -2.73
CA PHE A 100 12.73 17.26 -1.42
C PHE A 100 11.98 18.33 -0.62
N LYS A 101 10.76 17.99 -0.18
CA LYS A 101 9.97 18.85 0.70
C LYS A 101 10.76 19.25 1.94
N ASN A 102 10.69 20.53 2.32
CA ASN A 102 11.27 21.02 3.55
C ASN A 102 10.45 20.52 4.76
N SER A 103 10.91 19.42 5.36
CA SER A 103 10.26 18.76 6.50
C SER A 103 11.29 18.37 7.54
N LYS A 104 10.88 18.27 8.81
CA LYS A 104 11.78 17.86 9.92
C LYS A 104 12.52 16.55 9.62
N ARG A 105 11.86 15.57 8.97
CA ARG A 105 12.49 14.31 8.56
C ARG A 105 13.62 14.56 7.55
N ASN A 106 13.33 15.26 6.46
CA ASN A 106 14.32 15.52 5.41
C ASN A 106 15.46 16.43 5.89
N GLN A 107 15.21 17.32 6.86
CA GLN A 107 16.25 18.12 7.50
C GLN A 107 17.25 17.24 8.27
N ARG A 108 16.77 16.25 9.04
CA ARG A 108 17.67 15.30 9.75
C ARG A 108 18.60 14.56 8.80
N TRP A 109 18.09 14.16 7.64
CA TRP A 109 18.86 13.47 6.60
C TRP A 109 19.64 14.43 5.67
N LYS A 110 19.63 15.75 5.92
CA LYS A 110 20.27 16.77 5.08
C LYS A 110 19.83 16.73 3.60
N LEU A 111 18.58 16.34 3.35
CA LEU A 111 17.95 16.28 2.03
C LEU A 111 17.01 17.46 1.75
N ALA A 112 16.54 18.15 2.80
CA ALA A 112 15.55 19.21 2.65
C ALA A 112 15.97 20.29 1.65
N GLY A 113 15.10 20.62 0.69
CA GLY A 113 15.33 21.65 -0.31
C GLY A 113 16.26 21.25 -1.46
N LYS A 114 16.95 20.10 -1.38
CA LYS A 114 17.79 19.60 -2.46
C LYS A 114 16.94 19.18 -3.66
N VAL A 115 17.45 19.49 -4.84
CA VAL A 115 16.92 19.02 -6.12
C VAL A 115 17.63 17.71 -6.47
N ALA A 116 16.87 16.72 -6.90
CA ALA A 116 17.37 15.40 -7.27
C ALA A 116 16.73 14.92 -8.58
N LEU A 117 17.48 14.17 -9.36
CA LEU A 117 17.02 13.50 -10.57
C LEU A 117 16.47 12.12 -10.22
N VAL A 118 15.26 11.80 -10.66
CA VAL A 118 14.71 10.44 -10.50
C VAL A 118 15.42 9.50 -11.46
N ILE A 119 16.10 8.48 -10.95
CA ILE A 119 16.84 7.48 -11.75
C ILE A 119 16.11 6.13 -11.83
N GLN A 120 15.25 5.83 -10.86
CA GLN A 120 14.39 4.64 -10.88
C GLN A 120 13.10 4.97 -10.13
N ALA A 121 11.97 4.56 -10.69
CA ALA A 121 10.65 4.73 -10.11
C ALA A 121 9.94 3.38 -10.08
N GLU A 122 9.52 2.94 -8.90
CA GLU A 122 8.82 1.67 -8.73
C GLU A 122 7.38 1.89 -8.26
N SER A 123 6.55 0.87 -8.48
CA SER A 123 5.20 0.79 -7.95
C SER A 123 5.20 0.90 -6.43
N GLY A 124 4.22 1.61 -5.87
CA GLY A 124 4.14 1.86 -4.42
C GLY A 124 4.77 3.20 -4.00
N GLY A 125 5.35 3.95 -4.94
CA GLY A 125 5.84 5.31 -4.71
C GLY A 125 7.25 5.38 -4.12
N ASN A 126 8.04 4.32 -4.30
CA ASN A 126 9.47 4.30 -3.98
C ASN A 126 10.26 4.85 -5.18
N TYR A 127 11.18 5.79 -4.89
CA TYR A 127 12.03 6.40 -5.90
C TYR A 127 13.49 6.30 -5.49
N LYS A 128 14.33 5.92 -6.44
CA LYS A 128 15.77 6.16 -6.34
C LYS A 128 16.08 7.46 -7.05
N VAL A 129 16.79 8.34 -6.35
CA VAL A 129 17.09 9.68 -6.86
C VAL A 129 18.57 9.97 -6.73
N GLN A 130 19.10 10.72 -7.69
CA GLN A 130 20.49 11.17 -7.74
C GLN A 130 20.56 12.66 -7.44
N TYR A 131 21.44 13.03 -6.53
CA TYR A 131 21.73 14.43 -6.16
C TYR A 131 23.23 14.57 -5.87
N PRO A 132 23.78 15.80 -5.82
CA PRO A 132 25.19 15.99 -5.49
C PRO A 132 25.55 15.35 -4.14
N GLY A 133 26.49 14.39 -4.16
CA GLY A 133 26.89 13.59 -3.00
C GLY A 133 26.04 12.34 -2.72
N SER A 134 25.22 11.90 -3.68
CA SER A 134 24.37 10.71 -3.53
C SER A 134 25.09 9.36 -3.74
N GLU A 135 26.33 9.38 -4.23
CA GLU A 135 27.12 8.18 -4.53
C GLU A 135 27.36 7.28 -3.30
N ASP A 136 27.40 7.86 -2.10
CA ASP A 136 27.59 7.16 -0.82
C ASP A 136 26.28 6.86 -0.06
N SER A 137 25.11 7.17 -0.66
CA SER A 137 23.85 7.23 0.09
C SER A 137 22.86 6.09 -0.23
N TYR A 138 22.35 5.49 0.85
CA TYR A 138 21.23 4.56 1.01
C TYR A 138 20.39 4.23 -0.24
N ASN A 139 20.36 2.94 -0.61
CA ASN A 139 19.47 2.41 -1.64
C ASN A 139 18.09 2.09 -1.03
N PRO A 140 17.01 2.79 -1.42
CA PRO A 140 15.68 2.61 -0.82
C PRO A 140 15.03 1.26 -1.16
N PHE A 141 15.64 0.43 -2.01
CA PHE A 141 15.13 -0.88 -2.41
C PHE A 141 15.68 -2.07 -1.60
N TYR A 142 16.72 -1.86 -0.76
CA TYR A 142 17.36 -2.93 0.01
C TYR A 142 17.28 -2.71 1.53
N SER A 143 16.19 -2.12 2.03
CA SER A 143 15.95 -1.96 3.47
C SER A 143 14.67 -2.65 3.92
#